data_AF-A0A3Q2Z0E3-F1
#
_entry.id   AF-A0A3Q2Z0E3-F1
#
_cell.length_a   1.000
_cell.length_b   1.000
_cell.length_c   1.000
_cell.angle_alpha   90.00
_cell.angle_beta   90.00
_cell.angle_gamma   90.00
#
_symmetry.space_group_name_H-M   'P 1'
#
loop_
_entity.id
_entity.type
_entity.pdbx_description
1 polymer ?
#
loop_
_entity_poly.entity_id
_entity_poly.type
_entity_poly.pdbx_seq_one_letter_code
_entity_poly.pdbx_strand_id
1 'polypeptide(L)'
;MAAYFAFRSAALRGAIGLHRGSPNAIVGPRAFFATKAPFEESTEEYEFVERLIPPSRVPSPPKHSGPTPSGWTPPAESSPSLPYMIRRSRMHNIPVYTDVTHGNRFMTLVRKVEGDIWALEKDWNLSGVRGIEAG
;
A
#
# COMPACT_ATOMS: atom_id res chain seq x y z
N MET A 1 26.84 4.28 -4.28
CA MET A 1 27.02 3.68 -5.61
C MET A 1 25.71 3.78 -6.37
N ALA A 2 25.61 4.68 -7.33
CA ALA A 2 24.58 4.64 -8.36
C ALA A 2 25.16 5.35 -9.60
N ALA A 3 25.54 4.54 -10.58
CA ALA A 3 26.06 4.99 -11.86
C ALA A 3 24.87 5.35 -12.77
N TYR A 4 24.95 6.48 -13.46
CA TYR A 4 23.99 6.86 -14.49
C TYR A 4 24.62 6.70 -15.88
N PHE A 5 23.89 6.00 -16.74
CA PHE A 5 24.21 5.65 -18.12
C PHE A 5 24.25 6.89 -19.03
N ALA A 6 25.28 7.00 -19.87
CA ALA A 6 25.42 8.04 -20.88
C ALA A 6 24.98 7.52 -22.26
N PHE A 7 23.91 8.10 -22.84
CA PHE A 7 23.49 7.82 -24.21
C PHE A 7 24.14 8.85 -25.14
N ARG A 8 25.05 8.40 -26.02
CA ARG A 8 25.66 9.21 -27.07
C ARG A 8 24.79 9.16 -28.33
N SER A 9 24.33 10.32 -28.81
CA SER A 9 23.80 10.46 -30.17
C SER A 9 24.77 11.28 -31.01
N ALA A 10 25.28 10.65 -32.08
CA ALA A 10 26.06 11.29 -33.14
C ALA A 10 25.14 12.12 -34.05
N ALA A 11 25.56 13.33 -34.41
CA ALA A 11 24.91 14.14 -35.43
C ALA A 11 25.81 14.25 -36.67
N LEU A 12 25.24 13.86 -37.81
CA LEU A 12 25.83 13.92 -39.15
C LEU A 12 26.05 15.39 -39.59
N ARG A 13 27.21 15.62 -40.21
CA ARG A 13 27.60 16.89 -40.82
C ARG A 13 26.83 17.11 -42.12
N GLY A 14 26.18 18.26 -42.25
CA GLY A 14 25.67 18.80 -43.52
C GLY A 14 25.94 20.30 -43.57
N ALA A 15 26.75 20.72 -44.54
CA ALA A 15 27.24 22.08 -44.70
C ALA A 15 26.20 22.99 -45.37
N ILE A 16 26.00 24.20 -44.83
CA ILE A 16 25.24 25.27 -45.47
C ILE A 16 26.18 26.47 -45.69
N GLY A 17 26.13 26.99 -46.92
CA GLY A 17 27.09 27.89 -47.52
C GLY A 17 27.20 29.27 -46.89
N LEU A 18 28.39 29.85 -47.09
CA LEU A 18 28.81 31.18 -46.69
C LEU A 18 28.13 32.25 -47.54
N HIS A 19 27.35 33.13 -46.92
CA HIS A 19 27.07 34.46 -47.45
C HIS A 19 27.75 35.51 -46.56
N ARG A 20 28.63 36.29 -47.21
CA ARG A 20 29.43 37.38 -46.64
C ARG A 20 28.53 38.49 -46.11
N GLY A 21 28.76 38.89 -44.86
CA GLY A 21 28.20 40.11 -44.26
C GLY A 21 29.18 40.72 -43.25
N SER A 22 29.65 41.92 -43.57
CA SER A 22 30.26 43.00 -42.76
C SER A 22 31.31 42.68 -41.67
N PRO A 23 32.53 43.27 -41.74
CA PRO A 23 33.51 43.22 -40.66
C PRO A 23 33.21 44.36 -39.69
N ASN A 24 32.46 44.09 -38.61
CA ASN A 24 32.57 44.79 -37.32
C ASN A 24 31.40 44.39 -36.41
N ALA A 25 31.55 43.24 -35.76
CA ALA A 25 30.86 42.94 -34.51
C ALA A 25 31.62 41.78 -33.85
N ILE A 26 32.61 42.09 -33.02
CA ILE A 26 33.07 41.13 -32.01
C ILE A 26 31.93 41.01 -31.00
N VAL A 27 30.95 40.18 -31.31
CA VAL A 27 30.04 39.63 -30.32
C VAL A 27 30.54 38.22 -30.10
N GLY A 28 31.52 38.09 -29.20
CA GLY A 28 31.88 36.80 -28.64
C GLY A 28 30.62 36.12 -28.10
N PRO A 29 30.58 34.78 -28.06
CA PRO A 29 29.42 34.08 -27.52
C PRO A 29 29.22 34.59 -26.10
N ARG A 30 28.07 35.25 -25.84
CA ARG A 30 27.60 35.43 -24.47
C ARG A 30 27.51 34.02 -23.92
N ALA A 31 28.51 33.63 -23.14
CA ALA A 31 28.38 32.54 -22.21
C ALA A 31 27.26 32.98 -21.28
N PHE A 32 26.03 32.56 -21.60
CA PHE A 32 24.94 32.53 -20.65
C PHE A 32 25.42 31.52 -19.61
N PHE A 33 26.21 31.98 -18.65
CA PHE A 33 26.32 31.31 -17.37
C PHE A 33 24.88 31.23 -16.90
N ALA A 34 24.31 30.02 -16.94
CA ALA A 34 22.99 29.78 -16.42
C ALA A 34 23.09 29.98 -14.91
N THR A 35 22.92 31.23 -14.47
CA THR A 35 22.83 31.54 -13.05
C THR A 35 21.52 30.94 -12.59
N LYS A 36 21.62 29.95 -11.71
CA LYS A 36 20.47 29.25 -11.14
C LYS A 36 19.51 30.30 -10.57
N ALA A 37 18.22 30.20 -10.91
CA ALA A 37 17.23 31.13 -10.41
C ALA A 37 17.23 31.13 -8.86
N PRO A 38 17.04 32.28 -8.21
CA PRO A 38 16.88 32.32 -6.76
C PRO A 38 15.63 31.51 -6.38
N PHE A 39 15.73 30.76 -5.28
CA PHE A 39 14.64 29.99 -4.71
C PHE A 39 14.51 30.32 -3.23
N GLU A 40 13.30 30.18 -2.70
CA GLU A 40 12.98 30.33 -1.29
C GLU A 40 12.49 28.98 -0.77
N GLU A 41 12.98 28.56 0.39
CA GLU A 41 12.58 27.31 1.03
C GLU A 41 11.50 27.61 2.07
N SER A 42 10.28 27.13 1.86
CA SER A 42 9.17 27.22 2.81
C SER A 42 8.86 25.86 3.45
N THR A 43 8.46 25.87 4.72
CA THR A 43 8.09 24.64 5.47
C THR A 43 6.58 24.49 5.65
N GLU A 44 5.80 25.57 5.52
CA GLU A 44 4.36 25.60 5.79
C GLU A 44 3.58 24.65 4.88
N GLU A 45 3.94 24.57 3.60
CA GLU A 45 3.30 23.70 2.62
C GLU A 45 3.74 22.24 2.73
N TYR A 46 4.75 21.93 3.56
CA TYR A 46 5.24 20.57 3.70
C TYR A 46 4.23 19.64 4.40
N GLU A 47 3.25 20.19 5.15
CA GLU A 47 2.15 19.41 5.74
C GLU A 47 1.38 18.59 4.69
N PHE A 48 1.26 19.11 3.46
CA PHE A 48 0.60 18.38 2.35
C PHE A 48 1.42 17.19 1.87
N VAL A 49 2.74 17.24 2.01
CA VAL A 49 3.64 16.12 1.69
C VAL A 49 3.51 15.04 2.76
N GLU A 50 3.38 15.40 4.04
CA GLU A 50 3.22 14.44 5.14
C GLU A 50 1.98 13.56 4.96
N ARG A 51 0.87 14.12 4.46
CA ARG A 51 -0.38 13.37 4.19
C ARG A 51 -0.24 12.32 3.09
N LEU A 52 0.79 12.44 2.22
CA LEU A 52 1.07 11.47 1.16
C LEU A 52 1.87 10.27 1.67
N ILE A 53 2.50 10.38 2.84
CA ILE A 53 3.30 9.30 3.41
C ILE A 53 2.34 8.23 3.95
N PRO A 54 2.36 6.99 3.42
CA PRO A 54 1.44 5.95 3.86
C PRO A 54 1.80 5.50 5.29
N PRO A 55 0.81 5.26 6.16
CA PRO A 55 1.07 4.73 7.49
C PRO A 55 1.57 3.29 7.40
N SER A 56 2.62 2.96 8.18
CA SER A 56 3.21 1.62 8.21
C SER A 56 2.36 0.60 9.01
N ARG A 57 1.57 1.09 9.97
CA ARG A 57 0.76 0.27 10.88
C ARG A 57 -0.73 0.44 10.59
N VAL A 58 -1.47 -0.67 10.66
CA VAL A 58 -2.94 -0.65 10.55
C VAL A 58 -3.51 0.08 11.77
N PRO A 59 -4.38 1.09 11.57
CA PRO A 59 -4.96 1.83 12.67
C PRO A 59 -5.87 0.96 13.53
N SER A 60 -6.00 1.32 14.81
CA SER A 60 -7.05 0.77 15.66
C SER A 60 -8.43 1.20 15.13
N PRO A 61 -9.45 0.35 15.21
CA PRO A 61 -10.78 0.71 14.73
C PRO A 61 -11.36 1.84 15.60
N PRO A 62 -12.15 2.74 15.01
CA PRO A 62 -12.82 3.80 15.76
C PRO A 62 -13.79 3.21 16.78
N LYS A 63 -13.96 3.88 17.93
CA LYS A 63 -14.91 3.48 18.96
C LYS A 63 -16.32 3.72 18.46
N HIS A 64 -17.14 2.66 18.47
CA HIS A 64 -18.50 2.67 17.96
C HIS A 64 -19.39 1.83 18.88
N SER A 65 -20.64 2.28 19.08
CA SER A 65 -21.67 1.54 19.81
C SER A 65 -22.60 0.83 18.83
N GLY A 66 -22.45 -0.49 18.68
CA GLY A 66 -23.31 -1.35 17.86
C GLY A 66 -22.67 -1.86 16.56
N PRO A 67 -23.45 -2.25 15.54
CA PRO A 67 -22.94 -2.56 14.20
C PRO A 67 -22.75 -1.27 13.39
N THR A 68 -21.63 -1.13 12.68
CA THR A 68 -21.40 -0.01 11.75
C THR A 68 -22.30 -0.16 10.51
N PRO A 69 -22.43 0.86 9.65
CA PRO A 69 -23.15 0.72 8.37
C PRO A 69 -22.61 -0.41 7.47
N SER A 70 -21.33 -0.78 7.62
CA SER A 70 -20.71 -1.93 6.95
C SER A 70 -21.00 -3.29 7.61
N GLY A 71 -21.75 -3.31 8.71
CA GLY A 71 -22.02 -4.51 9.52
C GLY A 71 -20.86 -4.95 10.42
N TRP A 72 -19.77 -4.18 10.50
CA TRP A 72 -18.67 -4.51 11.41
C TRP A 72 -19.08 -4.26 12.87
N THR A 73 -18.74 -5.21 13.74
CA THR A 73 -19.03 -5.14 15.18
C THR A 73 -17.74 -5.40 15.96
N PRO A 74 -17.41 -4.56 16.97
CA PRO A 74 -16.24 -4.77 17.81
C PRO A 74 -16.37 -6.08 18.61
N PRO A 75 -15.25 -6.69 19.03
CA PRO A 75 -15.26 -7.77 20.01
C PRO A 75 -15.96 -7.33 21.31
N ALA A 76 -16.55 -8.28 22.04
CA ALA A 76 -17.05 -8.01 23.38
C ALA A 76 -15.91 -7.60 24.32
N GLU A 77 -16.20 -6.70 25.25
CA GLU A 77 -15.21 -6.15 26.20
C GLU A 77 -14.61 -7.26 27.09
N SER A 78 -15.43 -8.24 27.48
CA SER A 78 -15.02 -9.40 28.27
C SER A 78 -14.88 -10.63 27.39
N SER A 79 -13.79 -11.38 27.56
CA SER A 79 -13.64 -12.70 26.96
C SER A 79 -14.73 -13.64 27.48
N PRO A 80 -15.44 -14.38 26.60
CA PRO A 80 -16.42 -15.35 27.04
C PRO A 80 -15.73 -16.51 27.76
N SER A 81 -16.43 -17.14 28.72
CA SER A 81 -15.94 -18.32 29.45
C SER A 81 -16.11 -19.59 28.60
N LEU A 82 -15.48 -19.61 27.42
CA LEU A 82 -15.46 -20.75 26.51
C LEU A 82 -14.07 -21.41 26.53
N PRO A 83 -13.97 -22.72 26.25
CA PRO A 83 -12.69 -23.43 26.23
C PRO A 83 -11.81 -23.07 25.02
N TYR A 84 -12.33 -22.30 24.08
CA TYR A 84 -11.62 -21.78 22.91
C TYR A 84 -11.95 -20.30 22.68
N MET A 85 -11.06 -19.61 21.97
CA MET A 85 -11.21 -18.22 21.56
C MET A 85 -10.69 -18.03 20.13
N ILE A 86 -11.43 -17.30 19.30
CA ILE A 86 -11.03 -16.97 17.93
C ILE A 86 -10.59 -15.51 17.88
N ARG A 87 -9.33 -15.26 17.54
CA ARG A 87 -8.80 -13.89 17.46
C ARG A 87 -9.11 -13.22 16.13
N ARG A 88 -9.36 -11.91 16.18
CA ARG A 88 -9.57 -11.11 14.97
C ARG A 88 -8.32 -11.07 14.08
N SER A 89 -8.55 -10.86 12.79
CA SER A 89 -7.49 -10.65 11.81
C SER A 89 -6.74 -9.33 12.08
N ARG A 90 -5.63 -9.10 11.36
CA ARG A 90 -4.90 -7.81 11.43
C ARG A 90 -5.81 -6.62 11.06
N MET A 91 -6.81 -6.87 10.21
CA MET A 91 -7.80 -5.89 9.75
C MET A 91 -9.08 -5.87 10.60
N HIS A 92 -9.02 -6.39 11.83
CA HIS A 92 -10.14 -6.42 12.81
C HIS A 92 -11.37 -7.23 12.38
N ASN A 93 -11.23 -8.12 11.40
CA ASN A 93 -12.32 -8.97 10.89
C ASN A 93 -12.29 -10.37 11.50
N ILE A 94 -13.41 -11.11 11.40
CA ILE A 94 -13.48 -12.53 11.78
C ILE A 94 -12.67 -13.34 10.77
N PRO A 95 -11.75 -14.22 11.21
CA PRO A 95 -10.85 -14.97 10.33
C PRO A 95 -11.53 -16.24 9.74
N VAL A 96 -12.72 -16.07 9.15
CA VAL A 96 -13.47 -17.13 8.47
C VAL A 96 -13.40 -16.88 6.97
N TYR A 97 -12.94 -17.88 6.22
CA TYR A 97 -12.70 -17.76 4.78
C TYR A 97 -13.30 -18.95 4.04
N THR A 98 -13.57 -18.78 2.76
CA THR A 98 -13.87 -19.88 1.85
C THR A 98 -12.62 -20.26 1.08
N ASP A 99 -12.29 -21.54 1.05
CA ASP A 99 -11.25 -22.08 0.18
C ASP A 99 -11.88 -22.99 -0.87
N VAL A 100 -11.32 -22.95 -2.08
CA VAL A 100 -11.86 -23.65 -3.25
C VAL A 100 -10.78 -24.56 -3.81
N THR A 101 -10.93 -25.85 -3.56
CA THR A 101 -10.03 -26.87 -4.09
C THR A 101 -10.64 -27.52 -5.34
N HIS A 102 -9.80 -27.88 -6.32
CA HIS A 102 -10.20 -28.60 -7.55
C HIS A 102 -11.36 -27.95 -8.34
N GLY A 103 -11.61 -26.65 -8.13
CA GLY A 103 -12.64 -25.88 -8.84
C GLY A 103 -14.10 -26.13 -8.38
N ASN A 104 -14.36 -27.18 -7.61
CA ASN A 104 -15.72 -27.55 -7.19
C ASN A 104 -15.88 -27.84 -5.69
N ARG A 105 -14.79 -28.00 -4.95
CA ARG A 105 -14.83 -28.26 -3.50
C ARG A 105 -14.68 -26.95 -2.76
N PHE A 106 -15.80 -26.42 -2.28
CA PHE A 106 -15.82 -25.28 -1.36
C PHE A 106 -15.71 -25.79 0.08
N MET A 107 -14.76 -25.23 0.83
CA MET A 107 -14.54 -25.52 2.24
C MET A 107 -14.46 -24.22 3.04
N THR A 108 -14.87 -24.26 4.30
CA THR A 108 -14.78 -23.09 5.19
C THR A 108 -13.54 -23.24 6.06
N LEU A 109 -12.64 -22.26 6.02
CA LEU A 109 -11.44 -22.22 6.84
C LEU A 109 -11.63 -21.23 7.99
N VAL A 110 -11.47 -21.72 9.21
CA VAL A 110 -11.44 -20.89 10.42
C VAL A 110 -10.00 -20.85 10.91
N ARG A 111 -9.41 -19.65 10.97
CA ARG A 111 -8.02 -19.45 11.39
C ARG A 111 -7.94 -18.80 12.77
N LYS A 112 -6.73 -18.79 13.36
CA LYS A 112 -6.43 -18.09 14.63
C LYS A 112 -7.30 -18.55 15.81
N VAL A 113 -7.53 -19.86 15.87
CA VAL A 113 -8.17 -20.50 17.03
C VAL A 113 -7.12 -20.68 18.12
N GLU A 114 -7.45 -20.24 19.33
CA GLU A 114 -6.67 -20.49 20.56
C GLU A 114 -7.52 -21.34 21.51
N GLY A 115 -6.90 -22.24 22.28
CA GLY A 115 -7.61 -23.14 23.22
C GLY A 115 -7.99 -24.50 22.62
N ASP A 116 -9.09 -25.09 23.10
CA ASP A 116 -9.53 -26.44 22.71
C ASP A 116 -10.26 -26.45 21.36
N ILE A 117 -9.57 -26.94 20.33
CA ILE A 117 -10.09 -27.01 18.95
C ILE A 117 -11.21 -28.05 18.81
N TRP A 118 -11.21 -29.11 19.60
CA TRP A 118 -12.22 -30.17 19.51
C TRP A 118 -13.57 -29.70 20.07
N ALA A 119 -13.54 -28.86 21.11
CA ALA A 119 -14.74 -28.19 21.60
C ALA A 119 -15.35 -27.27 20.52
N LEU A 120 -14.53 -26.52 19.78
CA LEU A 120 -14.98 -25.71 18.65
C LEU A 120 -15.60 -26.58 17.53
N GLU A 121 -14.95 -27.69 17.19
CA GLU A 121 -15.46 -28.61 16.17
C GLU A 121 -16.81 -29.20 16.57
N LYS A 122 -16.96 -29.60 17.85
CA LYS A 122 -18.22 -30.11 18.37
C LYS A 122 -19.34 -29.08 18.24
N ASP A 123 -19.10 -27.83 18.67
CA ASP A 123 -20.08 -26.76 18.57
C ASP A 123 -20.42 -26.41 17.12
N TRP A 124 -19.45 -26.50 16.21
CA TRP A 124 -19.66 -26.31 14.78
C TRP A 124 -20.51 -27.43 14.16
N ASN A 125 -20.20 -28.69 14.45
CA ASN A 125 -20.95 -29.83 13.91
C ASN A 125 -22.41 -29.82 14.37
N LEU A 126 -22.67 -29.33 15.59
CA LEU A 126 -24.03 -29.14 16.11
C LEU A 126 -24.82 -28.07 15.35
N SER A 127 -24.15 -27.10 14.71
CA SER A 127 -24.80 -26.07 13.89
C SER A 127 -25.26 -26.57 12.51
N GLY A 128 -24.93 -27.81 12.13
CA GLY A 128 -25.32 -28.42 10.86
C GLY A 128 -24.53 -27.93 9.63
N VAL A 129 -23.48 -27.12 9.84
CA VAL A 129 -22.61 -26.61 8.76
C VAL A 129 -21.51 -27.64 8.46
N ARG A 130 -21.47 -28.19 7.23
CA ARG A 130 -20.48 -29.21 6.85
C ARG A 130 -19.12 -28.60 6.47
N GLY A 131 -18.04 -29.18 7.00
CA GLY A 131 -16.68 -29.09 6.44
C GLY A 131 -15.85 -27.86 6.84
N ILE A 132 -15.34 -27.86 8.08
CA ILE A 132 -14.26 -26.96 8.51
C ILE A 132 -12.95 -27.75 8.64
N GLU A 133 -11.88 -27.22 8.05
CA GLU A 133 -10.51 -27.68 8.33
C GLU A 133 -9.84 -26.60 9.19
N ALA A 134 -9.49 -26.94 10.43
CA ALA A 134 -8.72 -26.08 11.32
C ALA A 134 -7.25 -26.15 10.91
N GLY A 135 -6.67 -25.00 10.55
CA GLY A 135 -5.27 -24.87 10.14
C GLY A 135 -4.48 -23.87 10.99
#